data_AF-A0A5E6MDS7-F1
#
_entry.id   AF-A0A5E6MDS7-F1
#
_cell.length_a   1.000
_cell.length_b   1.000
_cell.length_c   1.000
_cell.angle_alpha   90.00
_cell.angle_beta   90.00
_cell.angle_gamma   90.00
#
_symmetry.space_group_name_H-M   'P 1'
#
loop_
_entity.id
_entity.type
_entity.pdbx_description
1 polymer ?
#
loop_
_entity_poly.entity_id
_entity_poly.type
_entity_poly.pdbx_seq_one_letter_code
_entity_poly.pdbx_strand_id
1 'polypeptide(L)' 'MPAFPFRLEVKAGEIARKTVIFDKPGEYQFSCDLPGHHEAGMKGTLIVRAF' A
#
# COMPACT_ATOMS: atom_id res chain seq x y z
N MET A 1 -6.22 10.64 -6.93
CA MET A 1 -5.81 9.24 -6.71
C MET A 1 -6.69 8.66 -5.62
N PRO A 2 -7.36 7.52 -5.85
CA PRO A 2 -8.14 6.86 -4.80
C PRO A 2 -7.24 6.49 -3.61
N ALA A 3 -7.80 6.59 -2.41
CA ALA A 3 -7.10 6.19 -1.19
C ALA A 3 -6.83 4.68 -1.23
N PHE A 4 -5.61 4.28 -0.86
CA PHE A 4 -5.29 2.88 -0.66
C PHE A 4 -6.15 2.34 0.49
N PRO A 5 -6.97 1.30 0.28
CA PRO A 5 -8.10 0.98 1.16
C PRO A 5 -7.68 0.27 2.46
N PHE A 6 -6.38 0.21 2.78
CA PHE A 6 -5.91 -0.38 4.01
C PHE A 6 -4.62 0.20 4.54
N ARG A 7 -4.52 0.16 5.87
CA ARG A 7 -3.26 0.20 6.63
C ARG A 7 -2.98 -1.19 7.20
N LEU A 8 -1.71 -1.55 7.28
CA LEU A 8 -1.21 -2.77 7.92
C LEU A 8 0.02 -2.39 8.73
N GLU A 9 0.15 -2.95 9.93
CA GLU A 9 1.32 -2.81 10.78
C GLU A 9 2.01 -4.18 10.86
N VAL A 10 3.34 -4.18 10.78
CA VAL A 10 4.17 -5.38 10.86
C VAL A 10 5.46 -5.04 11.59
N LYS A 11 5.89 -5.89 12.52
CA LYS A 11 7.16 -5.71 13.21
C LYS A 11 8.32 -6.19 12.35
N ALA A 12 9.53 -5.72 12.67
CA ALA A 12 10.74 -6.20 12.02
C ALA A 12 10.88 -7.73 12.16
N GLY A 13 11.07 -8.42 11.04
CA GLY A 13 11.19 -9.88 10.99
C GLY A 13 9.87 -10.65 10.97
N GLU A 14 8.72 -9.98 11.05
CA GLU A 14 7.40 -10.61 10.96
C GLU A 14 6.82 -10.55 9.54
N ILE A 15 5.83 -11.41 9.29
CA ILE A 15 5.03 -11.40 8.06
C ILE A 15 3.57 -11.20 8.46
N ALA A 16 2.98 -10.09 8.00
CA ALA A 16 1.54 -9.85 8.07
C ALA A 16 0.92 -10.00 6.67
N ARG A 17 -0.33 -10.49 6.60
CA ARG A 17 -1.07 -10.67 5.34
C ARG A 17 -2.42 -9.96 5.42
N LYS A 18 -2.86 -9.38 4.29
CA LYS A 18 -4.18 -8.78 4.15
C LYS A 18 -4.70 -9.00 2.74
N THR A 19 -5.99 -9.35 2.64
CA THR A 19 -6.71 -9.47 1.38
C THR A 19 -7.60 -8.26 1.19
N VAL A 20 -7.63 -7.72 -0.03
CA VAL A 20 -8.32 -6.47 -0.38
C VAL A 20 -8.97 -6.64 -1.73
N ILE A 21 -10.17 -6.09 -1.87
CA ILE A 21 -10.89 -6.01 -3.14
C ILE A 21 -10.82 -4.56 -3.62
N PHE A 22 -10.39 -4.35 -4.86
CA PHE A 22 -10.41 -3.04 -5.51
C PHE A 22 -11.68 -2.94 -6.35
N ASP A 23 -12.56 -2.02 -5.99
CA ASP A 23 -13.86 -1.79 -6.63
C ASP A 23 -13.75 -0.91 -7.89
N LYS A 24 -12.63 -0.20 -8.05
CA LYS A 24 -12.40 0.74 -9.14
C LYS A 24 -11.03 0.53 -9.77
N PRO A 25 -10.91 0.66 -11.11
CA PRO A 25 -9.60 0.79 -11.74
C PRO A 25 -8.94 2.11 -11.35
N GLY A 26 -7.61 2.13 -11.35
CA GLY A 26 -6.82 3.33 -11.04
C GLY A 26 -5.44 3.03 -10.48
N GLU A 27 -4.72 4.12 -10.22
CA GLU A 27 -3.43 4.10 -9.54
C GLU A 27 -3.61 4.40 -8.05
N TYR A 28 -3.10 3.49 -7.22
CA TYR A 28 -3.13 3.59 -5.77
C TYR A 28 -1.72 3.72 -5.23
N GLN A 29 -1.46 4.74 -4.41
CA GLN A 29 -0.16 4.92 -3.78
C GLN A 29 -0.01 4.04 -2.55
N PHE A 30 1.06 3.26 -2.53
CA PHE A 30 1.57 2.60 -1.33
C PHE A 30 2.62 3.52 -0.68
N SER A 31 2.49 3.75 0.61
CA SER A 31 3.49 4.46 1.42
C SER A 31 3.51 3.88 2.84
N CYS A 32 4.69 3.83 3.46
CA CYS A 32 4.83 3.55 4.87
C CYS A 32 4.92 4.86 5.65
N ASP A 33 4.11 5.01 6.70
CA ASP A 33 4.05 6.23 7.51
C ASP A 33 4.96 6.19 8.75
N LEU A 34 5.80 5.16 8.86
CA LEU A 34 6.85 5.10 9.88
C LEU A 34 7.92 6.16 9.57
N PRO A 35 8.31 7.00 10.54
CA PRO A 35 9.28 8.06 10.31
C PRO A 35 10.56 7.59 9.59
N GLY A 36 10.91 8.23 8.48
CA GLY A 36 12.10 7.92 7.69
C GLY A 36 11.91 6.80 6.65
N HIS A 37 10.88 5.96 6.76
CA HIS A 37 10.71 4.84 5.82
C HIS A 37 10.27 5.32 4.43
N HIS A 38 9.34 6.29 4.37
CA HIS A 38 8.90 6.85 3.09
C HIS A 38 10.05 7.59 2.38
N GLU A 39 10.82 8.40 3.12
CA GLU A 39 11.98 9.13 2.62
C GLU A 39 13.09 8.19 2.15
N ALA A 40 13.28 7.06 2.85
CA ALA A 40 14.19 5.99 2.46
C ALA A 40 13.69 5.16 1.25
N GLY A 41 12.48 5.42 0.75
CA GLY A 41 11.97 4.83 -0.48
C GLY A 41 10.92 3.73 -0.31
N MET A 42 10.37 3.53 0.89
CA MET A 42 9.25 2.60 1.13
C MET A 42 7.92 3.18 0.61
N LYS A 43 7.85 3.29 -0.72
CA LYS A 43 6.74 3.81 -1.49
C LYS A 43 6.60 3.02 -2.79
N GLY A 44 5.40 3.02 -3.36
CA GLY A 44 5.14 2.33 -4.62
C GLY A 44 3.79 2.70 -5.20
N THR A 45 3.53 2.24 -6.42
CA THR A 45 2.24 2.45 -7.10
C THR A 45 1.67 1.10 -7.49
N LEU A 46 0.44 0.83 -7.05
CA LEU A 46 -0.35 -0.29 -7.52
C LEU A 46 -1.28 0.18 -8.64
N ILE A 47 -1.19 -0.48 -9.81
CA ILE A 47 -2.02 -0.16 -10.98
C ILE A 47 -3.11 -1.23 -11.09
N VAL A 48 -4.36 -0.85 -10.86
CA VAL A 48 -5.54 -1.70 -11.05
C VAL A 48 -6.15 -1.35 -12.40
N ARG A 49 -6.24 -2.32 -13.31
CA ARG A 49 -6.85 -2.15 -14.63
C ARG A 49 -8.26 -2.73 -14.64
N ALA A 50 -9.13 -2.15 -15.46
CA ALA A 50 -10.38 -2.80 -15.80
C ALA A 50 -10.07 -4.07 -16.63
N PHE A 51 -10.92 -5.08 -16.48
CA PHE A 51 -10.92 -6.25 -17.33
C PHE A 51 -11.40 -5.91 -18.74
#